data_AF-A0A8B7VP36-F1
#
_entry.id   AF-A0A8B7VP36-F1
#
_cell.length_a   1.000
_cell.length_b   1.000
_cell.length_c   1.000
_cell.angle_alpha   90.00
_cell.angle_beta   90.00
_cell.angle_gamma   90.00
#
_symmetry.space_group_name_H-M   'P 1'
#
loop_
_entity.id
_entity.type
_entity.pdbx_description
1 polymer ?
#
loop_
_entity_poly.entity_id
_entity_poly.type
_entity_poly.pdbx_seq_one_letter_code
_entity_poly.pdbx_strand_id
1 'polypeptide(L)'
;MDSRALLLVVLGVWLQSLTASRGGVAAAGRKDFMDIESKFALRTPEDTVEDTCLLIPGIAESVANCHFNHSSKTFVVIHGWTVTGMYESWVPKLVAALYKREPDSNVIVVDWLLRAQQHYPVSAGYTKLVGKDVARFINWMEVRPGEELRCLK
;
A
#
# COMPACT_ATOMS: atom_id res chain seq x y z
N MET A 1 -64.59 -4.33 -9.85
CA MET A 1 -64.52 -2.99 -9.24
C MET A 1 -64.54 -3.15 -7.73
N ASP A 2 -63.49 -3.75 -7.15
CA ASP A 2 -62.14 -3.19 -6.95
C ASP A 2 -62.08 -2.32 -5.69
N SER A 3 -61.41 -2.82 -4.65
CA SER A 3 -60.59 -2.03 -3.69
C SER A 3 -60.25 -2.84 -2.44
N ARG A 4 -59.54 -3.97 -2.58
CA ARG A 4 -58.81 -4.58 -1.45
C ARG A 4 -57.40 -5.07 -1.77
N ALA A 5 -56.95 -4.93 -3.03
CA ALA A 5 -55.64 -5.38 -3.46
C ALA A 5 -54.56 -4.28 -3.47
N LEU A 6 -54.88 -3.01 -3.15
CA LEU A 6 -53.91 -1.91 -3.29
C LEU A 6 -53.10 -1.57 -2.04
N LEU A 7 -53.41 -2.10 -0.85
CA LEU A 7 -52.77 -1.65 0.39
C LEU A 7 -51.46 -2.34 0.76
N LEU A 8 -50.97 -3.31 -0.03
CA LEU A 8 -49.70 -4.00 0.25
C LEU A 8 -48.57 -3.71 -0.75
N VAL A 9 -48.76 -2.81 -1.70
CA VAL A 9 -47.69 -2.45 -2.66
C VAL A 9 -46.87 -1.23 -2.19
N VAL A 10 -47.35 -0.46 -1.21
CA VAL A 10 -46.74 0.85 -0.85
C VAL A 10 -45.62 0.75 0.20
N LEU A 11 -45.46 -0.37 0.91
CA LEU A 11 -44.41 -0.53 1.95
C LEU A 11 -43.18 -1.34 1.49
N GLY A 12 -43.16 -1.86 0.27
CA GLY A 12 -42.04 -2.69 -0.23
C GLY A 12 -40.97 -1.95 -1.04
N VAL A 13 -41.20 -0.69 -1.43
CA VAL A 13 -40.38 0.04 -2.42
C VAL A 13 -39.51 1.14 -1.78
N TRP A 14 -39.30 1.10 -0.47
CA TRP A 14 -38.39 2.02 0.23
C TRP A 14 -37.25 1.34 0.99
N LEU A 15 -36.91 0.09 0.64
CA LEU A 15 -35.71 -0.59 1.17
C LEU A 15 -34.75 -1.09 0.08
N GLN A 16 -34.83 -0.56 -1.14
CA GLN A 16 -33.90 -0.94 -2.23
C GLN A 16 -32.92 0.16 -2.65
N SER A 17 -32.79 1.25 -1.88
CA SER A 17 -31.82 2.32 -2.17
C SER A 17 -30.82 2.51 -1.04
N LEU A 18 -30.02 1.48 -0.75
CA LEU A 18 -28.74 1.64 -0.03
C LEU A 18 -27.60 0.75 -0.57
N THR A 19 -27.70 0.21 -1.78
CA THR A 19 -26.53 -0.34 -2.49
C THR A 19 -25.86 0.75 -3.33
N ALA A 20 -25.55 1.88 -2.70
CA ALA A 20 -24.70 2.90 -3.28
C ALA A 20 -23.27 2.34 -3.41
N SER A 21 -22.90 2.00 -4.65
CA SER A 21 -21.56 2.02 -5.24
C SER A 21 -20.36 1.91 -4.29
N ARG A 22 -20.03 0.67 -3.91
CA ARG A 22 -18.71 0.35 -3.34
C ARG A 22 -17.58 0.52 -4.37
N GLY A 23 -17.90 0.56 -5.67
CA GLY A 23 -16.93 0.70 -6.77
C GLY A 23 -16.44 2.12 -7.03
N GLY A 24 -17.22 3.16 -6.70
CA GLY A 24 -16.85 4.56 -6.95
C GLY A 24 -15.70 5.05 -6.05
N VAL A 25 -15.67 4.61 -4.79
CA VAL A 25 -14.68 5.06 -3.80
C VAL A 25 -13.30 4.43 -4.06
N ALA A 26 -13.25 3.14 -4.42
CA ALA A 26 -12.00 2.46 -4.77
C ALA A 26 -11.38 3.04 -6.06
N ALA A 27 -12.20 3.35 -7.07
CA ALA A 27 -11.74 3.95 -8.31
C ALA A 27 -11.26 5.41 -8.14
N ALA A 28 -11.89 6.19 -7.24
CA ALA A 28 -11.42 7.52 -6.88
C ALA A 28 -10.10 7.48 -6.12
N GLY A 29 -10.00 6.63 -5.09
CA GLY A 29 -8.79 6.48 -4.29
C GLY A 29 -7.56 6.08 -5.11
N ARG A 30 -7.70 5.22 -6.11
CA ARG A 30 -6.57 4.84 -7.00
C ARG A 30 -6.03 6.02 -7.83
N LYS A 31 -6.91 6.91 -8.32
CA LYS A 31 -6.50 8.05 -9.17
C LYS A 31 -5.60 9.02 -8.41
N ASP A 32 -5.82 9.16 -7.10
CA ASP A 32 -5.07 10.06 -6.24
C ASP A 32 -3.64 9.62 -5.96
N PHE A 33 -3.20 8.44 -6.43
CA PHE A 33 -1.83 7.94 -6.24
C PHE A 33 -1.15 7.47 -7.54
N MET A 34 -1.77 7.70 -8.70
CA MET A 34 -1.23 7.26 -9.99
C MET A 34 0.11 7.90 -10.37
N ASP A 35 0.45 9.02 -9.74
CA ASP A 35 1.69 9.77 -9.95
C ASP A 35 2.85 9.30 -9.06
N ILE A 36 2.61 8.36 -8.14
CA ILE A 36 3.68 7.72 -7.37
C ILE A 36 4.45 6.74 -8.27
N GLU A 37 5.75 7.00 -8.45
CA GLU A 37 6.63 6.11 -9.23
C GLU A 37 7.32 5.06 -8.35
N SER A 38 7.54 5.37 -7.08
CA SER A 38 8.18 4.44 -6.13
C SER A 38 7.23 3.26 -5.83
N LYS A 39 7.75 2.02 -5.77
CA LYS A 39 6.95 0.84 -5.43
C LYS A 39 7.26 0.37 -4.03
N PHE A 40 6.27 -0.27 -3.39
CA PHE A 40 6.35 -0.71 -2.00
C PHE A 40 6.15 -2.23 -1.95
N ALA A 41 7.25 -2.98 -1.90
CA ALA A 41 7.19 -4.43 -1.85
C ALA A 41 7.17 -4.93 -0.40
N LEU A 42 6.12 -5.64 -0.01
CA LEU A 42 6.10 -6.36 1.27
C LEU A 42 6.79 -7.71 1.06
N ARG A 43 7.99 -7.86 1.62
CA ARG A 43 8.73 -9.13 1.57
C ARG A 43 8.25 -10.08 2.66
N THR A 44 8.69 -11.33 2.63
CA THR A 44 8.37 -12.32 3.68
C THR A 44 9.62 -13.02 4.19
N PRO A 45 9.55 -13.73 5.33
CA PRO A 45 10.67 -14.54 5.81
C PRO A 45 11.12 -15.63 4.82
N GLU A 46 10.21 -16.14 4.00
CA GLU A 46 10.46 -17.19 3.01
C GLU A 46 11.02 -16.63 1.69
N ASP A 47 10.59 -15.42 1.31
CA ASP A 47 11.05 -14.71 0.12
C ASP A 47 11.61 -13.33 0.49
N THR A 48 12.90 -13.32 0.83
CA THR A 48 13.62 -12.12 1.24
C THR A 48 14.29 -11.38 0.07
N VAL A 49 14.25 -11.93 -1.14
CA VAL A 49 15.05 -11.45 -2.29
C VAL A 49 14.19 -10.72 -3.31
N GLU A 50 13.04 -11.28 -3.65
CA GLU A 50 12.21 -10.80 -4.74
C GLU A 50 11.11 -9.84 -4.24
N ASP A 51 10.67 -8.95 -5.12
CA ASP A 51 9.56 -8.04 -4.86
C ASP A 51 8.24 -8.67 -5.31
N THR A 52 7.90 -9.81 -4.71
CA THR A 52 6.77 -10.66 -5.13
C THR A 52 5.40 -10.05 -4.80
N CYS A 53 5.27 -9.32 -3.68
CA CYS A 53 4.01 -8.71 -3.27
C CYS A 53 4.09 -7.19 -3.13
N LEU A 54 3.27 -6.47 -3.91
CA LEU A 54 3.27 -5.01 -3.95
C LEU A 54 2.08 -4.43 -3.19
N LEU A 55 2.35 -3.55 -2.26
CA LEU A 55 1.37 -2.67 -1.62
C LEU A 55 1.13 -1.47 -2.54
N ILE A 56 -0.07 -1.37 -3.11
CA ILE A 56 -0.39 -0.35 -4.11
C ILE A 56 -1.23 0.76 -3.45
N PRO A 57 -0.70 1.98 -3.28
CA PRO A 57 -1.46 3.10 -2.74
C PRO A 57 -2.78 3.30 -3.49
N GLY A 58 -3.86 3.57 -2.75
CA GLY A 58 -5.22 3.68 -3.30
C GLY A 58 -5.95 2.36 -3.56
N ILE A 59 -5.30 1.20 -3.43
CA ILE A 59 -5.93 -0.13 -3.60
C ILE A 59 -5.87 -0.88 -2.26
N ALA A 60 -6.98 -0.94 -1.53
CA ALA A 60 -6.98 -1.55 -0.20
C ALA A 60 -6.79 -3.07 -0.25
N GLU A 61 -7.28 -3.69 -1.31
CA GLU A 61 -7.18 -5.12 -1.54
C GLU A 61 -5.72 -5.59 -1.65
N SER A 62 -4.79 -4.75 -2.14
CA SER A 62 -3.38 -5.14 -2.21
C SER A 62 -2.77 -5.37 -0.81
N VAL A 63 -3.22 -4.61 0.20
CA VAL A 63 -2.75 -4.76 1.58
C VAL A 63 -3.18 -6.11 2.16
N ALA A 64 -4.44 -6.48 1.93
CA ALA A 64 -4.98 -7.77 2.34
C ALA A 64 -4.32 -8.93 1.57
N ASN A 65 -4.15 -8.79 0.26
CA ASN A 65 -3.53 -9.83 -0.59
C ASN A 65 -2.07 -10.09 -0.24
N CYS A 66 -1.35 -9.07 0.24
CA CYS A 66 0.02 -9.24 0.74
C CYS A 66 0.09 -9.71 2.19
N HIS A 67 -1.04 -9.95 2.85
CA HIS A 67 -1.10 -10.40 4.24
C HIS A 67 -0.38 -9.44 5.21
N PHE A 68 -0.49 -8.14 4.97
CA PHE A 68 0.08 -7.12 5.87
C PHE A 68 -0.52 -7.26 7.28
N ASN A 69 0.33 -7.36 8.29
CA ASN A 69 -0.11 -7.51 9.68
C ASN A 69 -0.28 -6.15 10.34
N HIS A 70 -1.53 -5.70 10.49
CA HIS A 70 -1.89 -4.42 11.09
C HIS A 70 -1.55 -4.30 12.58
N SER A 71 -1.36 -5.41 13.28
CA SER A 71 -1.00 -5.42 14.71
C SER A 71 0.51 -5.35 14.96
N SER A 72 1.31 -5.48 13.90
CA SER A 72 2.76 -5.57 14.00
C SER A 72 3.48 -4.29 13.61
N LYS A 73 4.74 -4.18 14.06
CA LYS A 73 5.65 -3.11 13.64
C LYS A 73 5.97 -3.24 12.16
N THR A 74 6.21 -2.10 11.50
CA THR A 74 6.59 -2.05 10.09
C THR A 74 7.96 -1.42 9.94
N PHE A 75 8.87 -2.10 9.26
CA PHE A 75 10.17 -1.60 8.83
C PHE A 75 10.10 -1.20 7.36
N VAL A 76 10.56 0.00 7.04
CA VAL A 76 10.64 0.50 5.66
C VAL A 76 12.10 0.61 5.27
N VAL A 77 12.54 -0.28 4.38
CA VAL A 77 13.90 -0.35 3.84
C VAL A 77 13.95 0.45 2.54
N ILE A 78 14.73 1.52 2.52
CA ILE A 78 14.90 2.40 1.35
C ILE A 78 16.36 2.29 0.90
N HIS A 79 16.58 1.79 -0.32
CA HIS A 79 17.93 1.66 -0.86
C HIS A 79 18.54 3.01 -1.28
N GLY A 80 19.83 3.01 -1.60
CA GLY A 80 20.57 4.19 -2.06
C GLY A 80 20.68 4.32 -3.58
N TRP A 81 21.65 5.14 -4.02
CA TRP A 81 22.07 5.24 -5.41
C TRP A 81 22.68 3.92 -5.92
N THR A 82 22.45 3.58 -7.19
CA THR A 82 22.99 2.36 -7.81
C THR A 82 23.35 2.61 -9.27
N VAL A 83 24.50 2.12 -9.73
CA VAL A 83 24.88 2.19 -11.16
C VAL A 83 24.08 1.18 -11.99
N THR A 84 23.79 0.01 -11.40
CA THR A 84 23.28 -1.15 -12.12
C THR A 84 21.77 -1.13 -12.29
N GLY A 85 21.05 -0.31 -11.50
CA GLY A 85 19.59 -0.30 -11.49
C GLY A 85 19.00 -1.57 -10.87
N MET A 86 19.79 -2.28 -10.08
CA MET A 86 19.39 -3.48 -9.35
C MET A 86 19.64 -3.30 -7.85
N TYR A 87 18.91 -4.06 -7.02
CA TYR A 87 19.17 -4.12 -5.59
C TYR A 87 20.57 -4.66 -5.29
N GLU A 88 21.22 -4.04 -4.32
CA GLU A 88 22.51 -4.48 -3.80
C GLU A 88 22.34 -5.67 -2.86
N SER A 89 23.38 -6.48 -2.70
CA SER A 89 23.32 -7.73 -1.91
C SER A 89 22.99 -7.53 -0.43
N TRP A 90 23.05 -6.30 0.10
CA TRP A 90 22.70 -6.01 1.48
C TRP A 90 21.18 -6.01 1.71
N VAL A 91 20.37 -5.70 0.68
CA VAL A 91 18.90 -5.60 0.82
C VAL A 91 18.29 -6.90 1.35
N PRO A 92 18.49 -8.07 0.71
CA PRO A 92 17.96 -9.32 1.23
C PRO A 92 18.57 -9.72 2.59
N LYS A 93 19.85 -9.39 2.83
CA LYS A 93 20.52 -9.67 4.11
C LYS A 93 19.89 -8.87 5.26
N LEU A 94 19.54 -7.61 5.03
CA LEU A 94 18.86 -6.76 6.02
C LEU A 94 17.43 -7.24 6.27
N VAL A 95 16.68 -7.54 5.21
CA VAL A 95 15.31 -8.08 5.31
C VAL A 95 15.30 -9.36 6.15
N ALA A 96 16.20 -10.30 5.86
CA ALA A 96 16.34 -11.53 6.64
C ALA A 96 16.71 -11.27 8.10
N ALA A 97 17.61 -10.31 8.36
CA ALA A 97 18.01 -9.95 9.73
C ALA A 97 16.87 -9.30 10.53
N LEU A 98 16.04 -8.47 9.89
CA LEU A 98 14.86 -7.87 10.50
C LEU A 98 13.82 -8.93 10.88
N TYR A 99 13.48 -9.84 9.96
CA TYR A 99 12.58 -10.95 10.27
C TYR A 99 13.13 -11.90 11.33
N LYS A 100 14.44 -12.13 11.35
CA LYS A 100 15.07 -12.91 12.42
C LYS A 100 14.91 -12.25 13.80
N ARG A 101 14.92 -10.91 13.86
CA ARG A 101 14.84 -10.16 15.11
C ARG A 101 13.40 -9.90 15.55
N GLU A 102 12.49 -9.66 14.61
CA GLU A 102 11.07 -9.35 14.82
C GLU A 102 10.23 -10.18 13.82
N PRO A 103 9.98 -11.48 14.11
CA PRO A 103 9.38 -12.43 13.16
C PRO A 103 7.99 -12.04 12.66
N ASP A 104 7.20 -11.39 13.51
CA ASP A 104 5.83 -11.00 13.18
C ASP A 104 5.73 -9.64 12.48
N SER A 105 6.86 -8.94 12.26
CA SER A 105 6.89 -7.59 11.67
C SER A 105 6.56 -7.57 10.18
N ASN A 106 6.25 -6.39 9.65
CA ASN A 106 6.16 -6.16 8.22
C ASN A 106 7.48 -5.54 7.74
N VAL A 107 8.12 -6.08 6.70
CA VAL A 107 9.31 -5.47 6.09
C VAL A 107 8.98 -5.04 4.67
N ILE A 108 8.87 -3.74 4.47
CA ILE A 108 8.58 -3.12 3.17
C ILE A 108 9.89 -2.65 2.55
N VAL A 109 10.20 -3.10 1.34
CA VAL A 109 11.30 -2.57 0.52
C VAL A 109 10.74 -1.57 -0.47
N VAL A 110 11.36 -0.38 -0.52
CA VAL A 110 10.96 0.69 -1.44
C VAL A 110 11.81 0.65 -2.69
N ASP A 111 11.20 0.33 -3.83
CA ASP A 111 11.81 0.39 -5.16
C ASP A 111 11.74 1.83 -5.69
N TRP A 112 12.91 2.47 -5.81
CA TRP A 112 13.07 3.69 -6.58
C TRP A 112 14.25 3.58 -7.56
N LEU A 113 14.55 2.36 -8.03
CA LEU A 113 15.74 2.02 -8.83
C LEU A 113 15.89 2.90 -10.07
N LEU A 114 14.79 3.20 -10.77
CA LEU A 114 14.81 4.05 -11.98
C LEU A 114 15.33 5.47 -11.69
N ARG A 115 14.92 6.04 -10.56
CA ARG A 115 15.37 7.36 -10.08
C ARG A 115 16.75 7.29 -9.43
N ALA A 116 17.10 6.14 -8.83
CA ALA A 116 18.40 5.91 -8.21
C ALA A 116 19.53 5.73 -9.21
N GLN A 117 19.23 5.23 -10.42
CA GLN A 117 20.23 4.90 -11.44
C GLN A 117 20.61 6.06 -12.38
N GLN A 118 20.24 7.28 -12.04
CA GLN A 118 20.63 8.46 -12.79
C GLN A 118 22.03 8.94 -12.38
N HIS A 119 22.54 9.94 -13.10
CA HIS A 119 23.79 10.61 -12.71
C HIS A 119 23.66 11.12 -11.28
N TYR A 120 24.67 10.93 -10.42
CA TYR A 120 24.53 11.08 -8.97
C TYR A 120 23.81 12.36 -8.50
N PRO A 121 24.14 13.58 -9.01
CA PRO A 121 23.43 14.80 -8.61
C PRO A 121 21.94 14.81 -8.99
N VAL A 122 21.58 14.15 -10.08
CA VAL A 122 20.19 13.98 -10.54
C VAL A 122 19.44 13.03 -9.60
N SER A 123 20.01 11.85 -9.30
CA SER A 123 19.44 10.90 -8.34
C SER A 123 19.30 11.51 -6.95
N ALA A 124 20.29 12.29 -6.51
CA ALA A 124 20.23 13.03 -5.25
C ALA A 124 19.05 14.03 -5.24
N GLY A 125 18.79 14.72 -6.35
CA GLY A 125 17.61 15.58 -6.52
C GLY A 125 16.28 14.81 -6.43
N TYR A 126 16.23 13.59 -6.96
CA TYR A 126 15.02 12.74 -6.90
C TYR A 126 14.64 12.27 -5.51
N THR A 127 15.56 12.32 -4.53
CA THR A 127 15.23 11.98 -3.13
C THR A 127 14.07 12.80 -2.58
N LYS A 128 13.87 14.05 -3.05
CA LYS A 128 12.71 14.87 -2.69
C LYS A 128 11.39 14.29 -3.21
N LEU A 129 11.38 13.69 -4.41
CA LEU A 129 10.19 13.04 -4.96
C LEU A 129 9.95 11.68 -4.29
N VAL A 130 10.99 10.87 -4.12
CA VAL A 130 10.89 9.58 -3.41
C VAL A 130 10.41 9.78 -1.97
N GLY A 131 10.90 10.81 -1.27
CA GLY A 131 10.42 11.15 0.06
C GLY A 131 8.94 11.54 0.09
N LYS A 132 8.44 12.24 -0.95
CA LYS A 132 7.01 12.54 -1.09
C LYS A 132 6.19 11.27 -1.36
N ASP A 133 6.67 10.39 -2.22
CA ASP A 133 6.02 9.12 -2.52
C ASP A 133 5.86 8.28 -1.25
N VAL A 134 6.94 8.11 -0.49
CA VAL A 134 6.96 7.38 0.78
C VAL A 134 6.02 8.03 1.81
N ALA A 135 6.06 9.35 1.97
CA ALA A 135 5.18 10.05 2.90
C ALA A 135 3.69 9.88 2.54
N ARG A 136 3.35 9.97 1.25
CA ARG A 136 1.96 9.75 0.79
C ARG A 136 1.51 8.31 0.98
N PHE A 137 2.39 7.33 0.75
CA PHE A 137 2.11 5.94 1.06
C PHE A 137 1.86 5.72 2.54
N ILE A 138 2.71 6.27 3.43
CA ILE A 138 2.54 6.17 4.88
C ILE A 138 1.21 6.79 5.30
N ASN A 139 0.93 8.02 4.87
CA ASN A 139 -0.34 8.69 5.18
C ASN A 139 -1.56 7.89 4.68
N TRP A 140 -1.47 7.29 3.49
CA TRP A 140 -2.53 6.42 2.98
C TRP A 140 -2.75 5.17 3.83
N MET A 141 -1.67 4.59 4.36
CA MET A 141 -1.75 3.46 5.28
C MET A 141 -2.32 3.90 6.65
N GLU A 142 -2.05 5.13 7.11
CA GLU A 142 -2.54 5.69 8.39
C GLU A 142 -4.03 6.07 8.37
N VAL A 143 -4.54 6.63 7.28
CA VAL A 143 -5.88 7.25 7.21
C VAL A 143 -7.01 6.20 7.10
N ARG A 144 -6.74 4.90 7.29
CA ARG A 144 -7.81 3.90 7.31
C ARG A 144 -8.67 4.04 8.58
N PRO A 145 -9.99 4.26 8.46
CA PRO A 145 -10.86 4.47 9.62
C PRO A 145 -10.89 3.22 10.49
N GLY A 146 -10.20 3.25 11.64
CA GLY A 146 -10.24 2.20 12.67
C GLY A 146 -8.88 1.70 13.17
N GLU A 147 -7.77 1.99 12.49
CA GLU A 147 -6.43 1.53 12.92
C GLU A 147 -5.40 2.65 12.84
N GLU A 148 -5.06 3.21 14.00
CA GLU A 148 -3.88 4.06 14.17
C GLU A 148 -2.63 3.19 13.93
N LEU A 149 -1.87 3.46 12.87
CA LEU A 149 -0.62 2.75 12.64
C LEU A 149 0.36 3.06 13.78
N ARG A 150 0.77 2.02 14.49
CA ARG A 150 1.92 2.03 15.41
C ARG A 150 3.24 1.87 14.63
N CYS A 151 3.37 2.50 13.47
CA CYS A 151 4.64 2.49 12.72
C CYS A 151 5.70 3.40 13.37
N LEU A 152 5.31 4.27 14.30
CA LEU A 152 6.19 5.31 14.87
C LEU A 152 6.18 5.38 16.41
N LYS A 153 5.72 4.32 17.10
CA LYS A 153 5.81 4.19 18.57
C LYS A 153 6.78 3.10 19.00
#